data_AF-A0A6M5JAJ2-F1
#
_entry.id   AF-A0A6M5JAJ2-F1
#
_cell.length_a   1.000
_cell.length_b   1.000
_cell.length_c   1.000
_cell.angle_alpha   90.00
_cell.angle_beta   90.00
_cell.angle_gamma   90.00
#
_symmetry.space_group_name_H-M   'P 1'
#
loop_
_entity.id
_entity.type
_entity.pdbx_description
1 polymer ?
#
loop_
_entity_poly.entity_id
_entity_poly.type
_entity_poly.pdbx_seq_one_letter_code
_entity_poly.pdbx_strand_id
1 'polypeptide(L)'
;MGLRLYQRLVEPVLALALRRKRLAALGFDGAVPEIAIDWRRPADCREPCPLVKDPTPRLIERYVSPRAGANERTRLMPMVIDLADYPDAKAFDATLKARSSRTLPKIRKAERAGYAARPFLIQNHVHDVHAIRTSMRMRSAGPVLDYWFLKPEHIATPATELYQFGWPTCPMHWIIWWGVFLPEPGHKQGEVEVGERLVAFVKMWRMGDIGHYTEIMGHKDHLDQGVMQLLHRAITQAAIAGEAEAMRGMRVLLYGALEHGRPGLLTWKKRGGFRPARLVGAD
;
A
#
# COMPACT_ATOMS: atom_id res chain seq x y z
N MET A 1 -0.85 -15.12 18.18
CA MET A 1 -1.09 -14.53 19.52
C MET A 1 -0.41 -13.17 19.72
N GLY A 2 0.84 -12.97 19.27
CA GLY A 2 1.60 -11.72 19.50
C GLY A 2 1.02 -10.43 18.90
N LEU A 3 0.45 -10.46 17.68
CA LEU A 3 -0.07 -9.24 17.04
C LEU A 3 -1.25 -8.60 17.80
N ARG A 4 -2.12 -9.41 18.40
CA ARG A 4 -3.27 -8.91 19.19
C ARG A 4 -2.83 -8.25 20.49
N LEU A 5 -1.79 -8.81 21.13
CA LEU A 5 -1.22 -8.24 22.34
C LEU A 5 -0.52 -6.90 22.03
N TYR A 6 0.24 -6.84 20.93
CA TYR A 6 0.83 -5.60 20.43
C TYR A 6 -0.24 -4.53 20.17
N GLN A 7 -1.31 -4.89 19.45
CA GLN A 7 -2.42 -3.98 19.15
C GLN A 7 -3.10 -3.45 20.42
N ARG A 8 -3.32 -4.29 21.43
CA ARG A 8 -3.99 -3.88 22.66
C ARG A 8 -3.11 -3.06 23.60
N LEU A 9 -1.81 -3.34 23.65
CA LEU A 9 -0.91 -2.75 24.65
C LEU A 9 -0.05 -1.61 24.08
N VAL A 10 0.42 -1.75 22.83
CA VAL A 10 1.42 -0.83 22.25
C VAL A 10 0.77 0.26 21.41
N GLU A 11 -0.23 -0.07 20.58
CA GLU A 11 -0.87 0.93 19.70
C GLU A 11 -1.49 2.11 20.48
N PRO A 12 -2.20 1.91 21.61
CA PRO A 12 -2.70 3.02 22.44
C PRO A 12 -1.60 3.94 22.96
N VAL A 13 -0.47 3.37 23.39
CA VAL A 13 0.69 4.12 23.88
C VAL A 13 1.32 4.92 22.74
N LEU A 14 1.46 4.33 21.55
CA LEU A 14 1.96 5.03 20.36
C LEU A 14 1.04 6.18 19.96
N ALA A 15 -0.29 5.95 19.96
CA ALA A 15 -1.30 6.98 19.68
C ALA A 15 -1.12 8.19 20.61
N LEU A 16 -1.06 7.95 21.92
CA LEU A 16 -0.91 9.01 22.92
C LEU A 16 0.46 9.72 22.81
N ALA A 17 1.54 8.96 22.62
CA ALA A 17 2.90 9.50 22.61
C ALA A 17 3.26 10.28 21.35
N LEU A 18 2.75 9.87 20.18
CA LEU A 18 3.25 10.36 18.89
C LEU A 18 2.28 11.26 18.13
N ARG A 19 0.96 11.13 18.35
CA ARG A 19 -0.04 11.75 17.47
C ARG A 19 0.10 13.26 17.39
N ARG A 20 0.09 13.97 18.53
CA ARG A 20 0.12 15.45 18.55
C ARG A 20 1.33 16.00 17.79
N LYS A 21 2.52 15.46 18.08
CA LYS A 21 3.76 15.86 17.42
C LYS A 21 3.72 15.58 15.91
N ARG A 22 3.20 14.43 15.49
CA ARG A 22 3.16 14.04 14.08
C ARG A 22 2.08 14.79 13.29
N LEU A 23 0.93 15.08 13.89
CA LEU A 23 -0.08 15.97 13.31
C LEU A 23 0.50 17.36 13.05
N ALA A 24 1.17 17.95 14.04
CA ALA A 24 1.82 19.25 13.90
C ALA A 24 2.88 19.24 12.77
N ALA A 25 3.68 18.17 12.65
CA ALA A 25 4.66 18.02 11.56
C ALA A 25 4.04 17.92 10.15
N LEU A 26 2.75 17.59 10.07
CA LEU A 26 1.95 17.58 8.86
C LEU A 26 1.09 18.84 8.68
N GLY A 27 1.17 19.81 9.60
CA GLY A 27 0.41 21.06 9.53
C GLY A 27 -1.03 20.95 10.06
N PHE A 28 -1.30 19.99 10.94
CA PHE A 28 -2.60 19.84 11.60
C PHE A 28 -2.50 20.27 13.07
N ASP A 29 -3.48 21.02 13.54
CA ASP A 29 -3.60 21.55 14.91
C ASP A 29 -4.34 20.60 15.87
N GLY A 30 -4.85 19.48 15.35
CA GLY A 30 -5.56 18.45 16.11
C GLY A 30 -6.84 18.00 15.43
N ALA A 31 -7.47 18.87 14.62
CA ALA A 31 -8.56 18.50 13.75
C ALA A 31 -8.01 17.76 12.52
N VAL A 32 -8.72 16.72 12.06
CA VAL A 32 -8.42 15.99 10.83
C VAL A 32 -9.73 15.81 10.06
N PRO A 33 -9.69 15.74 8.72
CA PRO A 33 -10.90 15.51 7.93
C PRO A 33 -11.55 14.18 8.28
N GLU A 34 -12.88 14.15 8.22
CA GLU A 34 -13.68 12.93 8.27
C GLU A 34 -14.02 12.50 6.86
N ILE A 35 -13.89 11.20 6.58
CA ILE A 35 -14.20 10.60 5.30
C ILE A 35 -15.16 9.45 5.56
N ALA A 36 -16.39 9.59 5.06
CA ALA A 36 -17.37 8.52 5.05
C ALA A 36 -16.92 7.43 4.06
N ILE A 37 -17.01 6.18 4.49
CA ILE A 37 -16.61 5.01 3.71
C ILE A 37 -17.61 3.87 3.89
N ASP A 38 -17.98 3.24 2.79
CA ASP A 38 -18.64 1.94 2.83
C ASP A 38 -17.61 0.84 2.47
N TRP A 39 -17.00 0.30 3.52
CA TRP A 39 -15.97 -0.73 3.40
C TRP A 39 -16.53 -2.15 3.59
N ARG A 40 -17.82 -2.24 3.98
CA ARG A 40 -18.59 -3.50 4.09
C ARG A 40 -19.53 -3.71 2.90
N ARG A 41 -19.53 -2.77 1.95
CA ARG A 41 -20.38 -2.77 0.76
C ARG A 41 -20.45 -4.15 0.10
N PRO A 42 -21.59 -4.86 0.17
CA PRO A 42 -21.80 -6.01 -0.68
C PRO A 42 -21.94 -5.48 -2.11
N ALA A 43 -20.98 -5.80 -2.98
CA ALA A 43 -21.20 -5.73 -4.42
C ALA A 43 -22.00 -6.96 -4.85
N ASP A 44 -22.46 -6.99 -6.11
CA ASP A 44 -22.81 -8.21 -6.86
C ASP A 44 -21.59 -9.13 -7.01
N CYS A 45 -21.04 -9.54 -5.88
CA CYS A 45 -19.86 -10.36 -5.77
C CYS A 45 -20.24 -11.72 -6.33
N ARG A 46 -19.86 -11.99 -7.58
CA ARG A 46 -19.98 -13.33 -8.15
C ARG A 46 -19.06 -14.24 -7.34
N GLU A 47 -19.61 -15.34 -6.83
CA GLU A 47 -18.79 -16.33 -6.14
C GLU A 47 -17.79 -16.99 -7.11
N PRO A 48 -16.59 -17.35 -6.62
CA PRO A 48 -16.11 -17.17 -5.25
C PRO A 48 -15.44 -15.79 -5.05
N CYS A 49 -15.95 -14.97 -4.14
CA CYS A 49 -15.28 -13.74 -3.71
C CYS A 49 -14.23 -14.06 -2.63
N PRO A 50 -12.92 -13.86 -2.90
CA PRO A 50 -11.84 -14.34 -2.02
C PRO A 50 -11.82 -13.65 -0.65
N LEU A 51 -12.49 -12.51 -0.49
CA LEU A 51 -12.56 -11.75 0.76
C LEU A 51 -13.90 -11.87 1.51
N VAL A 52 -14.86 -12.62 0.96
CA VAL A 52 -16.19 -12.82 1.59
C VAL A 52 -16.26 -14.14 2.39
N LYS A 53 -15.31 -15.07 2.21
CA LYS A 53 -15.37 -16.43 2.81
C LYS A 53 -14.87 -16.56 4.27
N ASP A 54 -14.51 -15.50 4.98
CA ASP A 54 -14.07 -15.56 6.40
C ASP A 54 -14.29 -14.18 7.04
N PRO A 55 -14.44 -14.02 8.39
CA PRO A 55 -14.95 -12.79 8.96
C PRO A 55 -14.07 -11.62 8.52
N THR A 56 -14.77 -10.57 8.10
CA THR A 56 -14.25 -9.30 7.62
C THR A 56 -12.82 -9.01 8.11
N PRO A 57 -11.84 -8.78 7.22
CA PRO A 57 -10.46 -8.61 7.63
C PRO A 57 -10.31 -7.53 8.71
N ARG A 58 -10.13 -7.96 9.96
CA ARG A 58 -9.93 -7.11 11.16
C ARG A 58 -8.84 -6.05 10.99
N LEU A 59 -7.98 -6.25 9.98
CA LEU A 59 -6.92 -5.34 9.58
C LEU A 59 -7.43 -3.94 9.19
N ILE A 60 -8.62 -3.83 8.58
CA ILE A 60 -9.24 -2.52 8.24
C ILE A 60 -10.06 -1.97 9.39
N GLU A 61 -10.78 -2.81 10.14
CA GLU A 61 -11.64 -2.38 11.27
C GLU A 61 -10.94 -1.46 12.26
N ARG A 62 -9.65 -1.69 12.52
CA ARG A 62 -8.87 -0.83 13.42
C ARG A 62 -8.77 0.64 12.95
N TYR A 63 -8.86 0.87 11.64
CA TYR A 63 -8.79 2.19 11.01
C TYR A 63 -10.15 2.84 10.81
N VAL A 64 -11.24 2.08 10.89
CA VAL A 64 -12.60 2.59 10.70
C VAL A 64 -13.30 2.75 12.05
N SER A 65 -13.75 3.96 12.34
CA SER A 65 -14.55 4.24 13.52
C SER A 65 -16.01 3.85 13.25
N PRO A 66 -16.64 3.02 14.12
CA PRO A 66 -18.05 2.69 13.98
C PRO A 66 -18.96 3.89 14.36
N ARG A 67 -18.50 4.79 15.24
CA ARG A 67 -19.17 6.05 15.61
C ARG A 67 -18.13 7.11 16.00
N ALA A 68 -18.45 8.38 15.77
CA ALA A 68 -17.66 9.51 16.29
C ALA A 68 -17.62 9.49 17.84
N GLY A 69 -16.45 9.71 18.43
CA GLY A 69 -16.31 9.96 19.88
C GLY A 69 -15.91 8.79 20.79
N ALA A 70 -15.98 7.52 20.36
CA ALA A 70 -15.54 6.39 21.21
C ALA A 70 -14.02 6.15 21.11
N ASN A 71 -13.28 6.45 22.20
CA ASN A 71 -11.84 6.15 22.39
C ASN A 71 -10.89 6.63 21.27
N GLU A 72 -11.24 7.71 20.56
CA GLU A 72 -10.42 8.21 19.44
C GLU A 72 -8.98 8.55 19.83
N ARG A 73 -8.73 8.96 21.09
CA ARG A 73 -7.40 9.32 21.58
C ARG A 73 -6.40 8.16 21.58
N THR A 74 -6.87 6.92 21.73
CA THR A 74 -6.03 5.72 21.83
C THR A 74 -6.04 4.87 20.57
N ARG A 75 -6.88 5.21 19.58
CA ARG A 75 -6.86 4.54 18.27
C ARG A 75 -5.66 4.99 17.44
N LEU A 76 -5.33 4.26 16.38
CA LEU A 76 -4.34 4.76 15.43
C LEU A 76 -4.99 5.70 14.42
N MET A 77 -4.29 6.76 14.03
CA MET A 77 -4.80 7.72 13.04
C MET A 77 -4.43 7.20 11.64
N PRO A 78 -5.39 6.77 10.79
CA PRO A 78 -5.04 6.27 9.47
C PRO A 78 -4.43 7.37 8.60
N MET A 79 -3.50 6.97 7.73
CA MET A 79 -2.90 7.84 6.72
C MET A 79 -3.45 7.44 5.35
N VAL A 80 -4.16 8.37 4.72
CA VAL A 80 -4.95 8.10 3.52
C VAL A 80 -4.69 9.12 2.41
N ILE A 81 -4.95 8.72 1.17
CA ILE A 81 -5.19 9.63 0.05
C ILE A 81 -6.68 9.54 -0.23
N ASP A 82 -7.40 10.64 -0.10
CA ASP A 82 -8.77 10.75 -0.56
C ASP A 82 -8.75 10.93 -2.07
N LEU A 83 -9.24 9.93 -2.81
CA LEU A 83 -9.19 9.93 -4.27
C LEU A 83 -10.13 10.98 -4.88
N ALA A 84 -11.17 11.41 -4.16
CA ALA A 84 -12.09 12.44 -4.65
C ALA A 84 -11.48 13.84 -4.68
N ASP A 85 -10.38 14.07 -3.97
CA ASP A 85 -9.62 15.33 -4.03
C ASP A 85 -8.90 15.50 -5.39
N TYR A 86 -8.84 14.45 -6.21
CA TYR A 86 -8.07 14.43 -7.45
C TYR A 86 -8.98 14.13 -8.65
N PRO A 87 -9.40 15.15 -9.41
CA PRO A 87 -10.21 14.92 -10.61
C PRO A 87 -9.46 14.15 -11.70
N ASP A 88 -8.13 14.24 -11.71
CA ASP A 88 -7.27 13.55 -12.67
C ASP A 88 -5.85 13.29 -12.12
N ALA A 89 -5.06 12.54 -12.88
CA ALA A 89 -3.67 12.23 -12.55
C ALA A 89 -2.77 13.48 -12.46
N LYS A 90 -3.11 14.58 -13.15
CA LYS A 90 -2.34 15.82 -13.18
C LYS A 90 -2.53 16.60 -11.86
N ALA A 91 -3.73 16.61 -11.31
CA ALA A 91 -4.03 17.17 -9.99
C ALA A 91 -3.24 16.45 -8.89
N PHE A 92 -3.11 15.12 -9.00
CA PHE A 92 -2.28 14.35 -8.08
C PHE A 92 -0.78 14.68 -8.21
N ASP A 93 -0.25 14.75 -9.43
CA ASP A 93 1.15 15.15 -9.68
C ASP A 93 1.43 16.57 -9.17
N ALA A 94 0.49 17.51 -9.33
CA ALA A 94 0.59 18.85 -8.78
C ALA A 94 0.71 18.84 -7.25
N THR A 95 -0.06 17.97 -6.58
CA THR A 95 0.05 17.77 -5.13
C THR A 95 1.40 17.18 -4.72
N LEU A 96 1.91 16.18 -5.44
CA LEU A 96 3.26 15.63 -5.19
C LEU A 96 4.33 16.71 -5.32
N LYS A 97 4.24 17.58 -6.34
CA LYS A 97 5.14 18.71 -6.57
C LYS A 97 5.08 19.72 -5.43
N ALA A 98 3.87 20.11 -5.01
CA ALA A 98 3.67 21.08 -3.93
C ALA A 98 4.24 20.59 -2.59
N ARG A 99 4.18 19.27 -2.33
CA ARG A 99 4.70 18.68 -1.09
C ARG A 99 6.20 18.40 -1.12
N SER A 100 6.80 18.30 -2.30
CA SER A 100 8.21 17.99 -2.46
C SER A 100 8.68 18.26 -3.89
N SER A 101 9.65 19.17 -4.02
CA SER A 101 10.37 19.42 -5.27
C SER A 101 11.17 18.21 -5.77
N ARG A 102 11.38 17.18 -4.93
CA ARG A 102 12.22 16.01 -5.25
C ARG A 102 11.43 14.77 -5.67
N THR A 103 10.12 14.71 -5.42
CA THR A 103 9.33 13.48 -5.65
C THR A 103 9.21 13.17 -7.14
N LEU A 104 8.68 14.10 -7.94
CA LEU A 104 8.51 13.90 -9.37
C LEU A 104 9.85 13.70 -10.12
N PRO A 105 10.94 14.45 -9.83
CA PRO A 105 12.23 14.16 -10.44
C PRO A 105 12.76 12.74 -10.19
N LYS A 106 12.54 12.19 -8.99
CA LYS A 106 12.93 10.79 -8.70
C LYS A 106 12.13 9.78 -9.51
N ILE A 107 10.83 10.01 -9.66
CA ILE A 107 9.96 9.16 -10.48
C ILE A 107 10.45 9.17 -11.93
N ARG A 108 10.67 10.36 -12.50
CA ARG A 108 11.19 10.50 -13.87
C ARG A 108 12.60 9.95 -14.04
N LYS A 109 13.42 9.96 -12.98
CA LYS A 109 14.72 9.29 -12.99
C LYS A 109 14.54 7.78 -13.12
N ALA A 110 13.64 7.18 -12.34
CA ALA A 110 13.32 5.75 -12.45
C ALA A 110 12.79 5.41 -13.86
N GLU A 111 11.81 6.15 -14.37
CA GLU A 111 11.24 5.91 -15.70
C GLU A 111 12.32 5.98 -16.80
N ARG A 112 13.20 7.00 -16.77
CA ARG A 112 14.33 7.12 -17.72
C ARG A 112 15.38 6.01 -17.60
N ALA A 113 15.49 5.39 -16.43
CA ALA A 113 16.37 4.25 -16.20
C ALA A 113 15.71 2.91 -16.59
N GLY A 114 14.52 2.95 -17.20
CA GLY A 114 13.83 1.75 -17.70
C GLY A 114 12.90 1.08 -16.69
N TYR A 115 12.73 1.65 -15.49
CA TYR A 115 11.81 1.07 -14.51
C TYR A 115 10.36 1.33 -14.92
N ALA A 116 9.52 0.29 -14.86
CA ALA A 116 8.09 0.37 -15.15
C ALA A 116 7.26 -0.24 -14.01
N ALA A 117 6.12 0.37 -13.69
CA ALA A 117 5.22 -0.11 -12.64
C ALA A 117 3.93 -0.67 -13.24
N ARG A 118 3.52 -1.87 -12.82
CA ARG A 118 2.33 -2.56 -13.33
C ARG A 118 1.82 -3.63 -12.35
N PRO A 119 0.55 -4.07 -12.45
CA PRO A 119 0.09 -5.23 -11.69
C PRO A 119 0.78 -6.51 -12.19
N PHE A 120 0.87 -7.52 -11.31
CA PHE A 120 1.51 -8.80 -11.63
C PHE A 120 0.96 -9.97 -10.80
N LEU A 121 1.31 -11.19 -11.22
CA LEU A 121 1.03 -12.42 -10.49
C LEU A 121 2.27 -12.84 -9.70
N ILE A 122 2.11 -13.05 -8.40
CA ILE A 122 3.22 -13.37 -7.49
C ILE A 122 3.97 -14.64 -7.89
N GLN A 123 3.26 -15.61 -8.45
CA GLN A 123 3.80 -16.90 -8.92
C GLN A 123 4.90 -16.71 -9.96
N ASN A 124 4.80 -15.68 -10.81
CA ASN A 124 5.80 -15.39 -11.82
C ASN A 124 7.07 -14.77 -11.22
N HIS A 125 7.06 -14.29 -9.97
CA HIS A 125 8.17 -13.50 -9.40
C HIS A 125 8.49 -13.88 -7.94
N VAL A 126 8.31 -15.16 -7.57
CA VAL A 126 8.51 -15.64 -6.19
C VAL A 126 9.92 -15.36 -5.66
N HIS A 127 10.95 -15.62 -6.48
CA HIS A 127 12.34 -15.44 -6.08
C HIS A 127 12.71 -13.96 -5.97
N ASP A 128 12.16 -13.10 -6.83
CA ASP A 128 12.35 -11.65 -6.71
C ASP A 128 11.67 -11.09 -5.46
N VAL A 129 10.44 -11.53 -5.14
CA VAL A 129 9.77 -11.13 -3.89
C VAL A 129 10.59 -11.58 -2.68
N HIS A 130 11.18 -12.79 -2.73
CA HIS A 130 12.09 -13.28 -1.70
C HIS A 130 13.30 -12.37 -1.55
N ALA A 131 13.99 -12.06 -2.65
CA ALA A 131 15.14 -11.17 -2.66
C ALA A 131 14.79 -9.77 -2.12
N ILE A 132 13.65 -9.21 -2.53
CA ILE A 132 13.16 -7.92 -2.01
C ILE A 132 12.98 -8.01 -0.50
N ARG A 133 12.23 -8.99 0.01
CA ARG A 133 11.94 -9.11 1.45
C ARG A 133 13.20 -9.32 2.29
N THR A 134 14.17 -10.07 1.76
CA THR A 134 15.44 -10.40 2.44
C THR A 134 16.59 -9.42 2.20
N SER A 135 16.41 -8.40 1.36
CA SER A 135 17.48 -7.43 1.05
C SER A 135 17.90 -6.50 2.20
N MET A 136 17.11 -6.38 3.29
CA MET A 136 17.42 -5.48 4.42
C MET A 136 16.97 -6.04 5.77
N ARG A 137 17.88 -6.03 6.77
CA ARG A 137 17.58 -6.36 8.18
C ARG A 137 16.65 -5.36 8.87
N MET A 138 16.81 -4.08 8.53
CA MET A 138 16.12 -2.96 9.15
C MET A 138 15.50 -2.08 8.08
N ARG A 139 14.19 -1.82 8.19
CA ARG A 139 13.45 -0.91 7.32
C ARG A 139 12.83 0.23 8.13
N SER A 140 12.19 1.17 7.45
CA SER A 140 11.55 2.32 8.10
C SER A 140 10.44 1.93 9.09
N ALA A 141 9.85 0.75 8.94
CA ALA A 141 8.87 0.19 9.87
C ALA A 141 9.50 -0.59 11.05
N GLY A 142 10.81 -0.85 11.04
CA GLY A 142 11.50 -1.62 12.07
C GLY A 142 12.31 -2.81 11.53
N PRO A 143 12.72 -3.73 12.40
CA PRO A 143 13.33 -5.00 12.02
C PRO A 143 12.44 -5.82 11.09
N VAL A 144 13.05 -6.55 10.15
CA VAL A 144 12.35 -7.39 9.18
C VAL A 144 12.70 -8.85 9.43
N LEU A 145 11.80 -9.58 10.11
CA LEU A 145 12.05 -10.99 10.45
C LEU A 145 12.31 -11.87 9.22
N ASP A 146 11.67 -11.54 8.10
CA ASP A 146 11.83 -12.22 6.83
C ASP A 146 13.30 -12.33 6.40
N TYR A 147 14.14 -11.34 6.75
CA TYR A 147 15.58 -11.37 6.48
C TYR A 147 16.26 -12.67 6.95
N TRP A 148 15.83 -13.21 8.08
CA TRP A 148 16.48 -14.38 8.71
C TRP A 148 15.75 -15.70 8.42
N PHE A 149 14.44 -15.67 8.17
CA PHE A 149 13.60 -16.88 8.21
C PHE A 149 12.76 -17.11 6.96
N LEU A 150 12.65 -16.12 6.07
CA LEU A 150 11.85 -16.28 4.86
C LEU A 150 12.60 -17.15 3.85
N LYS A 151 11.91 -18.15 3.33
CA LYS A 151 12.35 -18.95 2.19
C LYS A 151 11.40 -18.72 1.01
N PRO A 152 11.82 -18.95 -0.24
CA PRO A 152 10.95 -18.77 -1.41
C PRO A 152 9.62 -19.53 -1.30
N GLU A 153 9.63 -20.74 -0.74
CA GLU A 153 8.45 -21.60 -0.63
C GLU A 153 7.40 -21.04 0.34
N HIS A 154 7.78 -20.10 1.22
CA HIS A 154 6.84 -19.42 2.12
C HIS A 154 6.05 -18.30 1.42
N ILE A 155 6.42 -17.91 0.20
CA ILE A 155 5.82 -16.78 -0.52
C ILE A 155 4.66 -17.27 -1.39
N ALA A 156 4.96 -18.18 -2.32
CA ALA A 156 4.01 -18.87 -3.17
C ALA A 156 4.73 -20.03 -3.88
N THR A 157 3.96 -20.93 -4.50
CA THR A 157 4.50 -21.88 -5.47
C THR A 157 4.94 -21.12 -6.74
N PRO A 158 6.22 -21.20 -7.16
CA PRO A 158 6.67 -20.60 -8.42
C PRO A 158 5.91 -21.18 -9.61
N ALA A 159 5.68 -20.35 -10.62
CA ALA A 159 5.04 -20.79 -11.85
C ALA A 159 5.97 -21.73 -12.64
N THR A 160 5.39 -22.72 -13.32
CA THR A 160 6.11 -23.60 -14.26
C THR A 160 6.04 -23.09 -15.71
N GLU A 161 5.22 -22.07 -15.95
CA GLU A 161 5.07 -21.34 -17.21
C GLU A 161 4.66 -19.89 -16.90
N LEU A 162 4.73 -18.98 -17.87
CA LEU A 162 4.34 -17.60 -17.66
C LEU A 162 2.81 -17.46 -17.57
N TYR A 163 2.31 -17.05 -16.41
CA TYR A 163 0.89 -16.70 -16.27
C TYR A 163 0.63 -15.25 -16.66
N GLN A 164 -0.43 -15.03 -17.43
CA GLN A 164 -0.88 -13.68 -17.76
C GLN A 164 -1.68 -13.08 -16.61
N PHE A 165 -1.39 -11.83 -16.25
CA PHE A 165 -2.18 -11.11 -15.27
C PHE A 165 -3.58 -10.82 -15.83
N GLY A 166 -4.61 -11.21 -15.07
CA GLY A 166 -6.00 -10.85 -15.33
C GLY A 166 -6.55 -9.98 -14.20
N TRP A 167 -7.34 -8.97 -14.55
CA TRP A 167 -8.04 -8.16 -13.55
C TRP A 167 -9.10 -8.98 -12.81
N PRO A 168 -9.29 -8.76 -11.49
CA PRO A 168 -10.39 -9.36 -10.76
C PRO A 168 -11.74 -8.95 -11.34
N THR A 169 -12.68 -9.89 -11.37
CA THR A 169 -14.07 -9.65 -11.80
C THR A 169 -14.88 -8.90 -10.75
N CYS A 170 -14.55 -9.03 -9.46
CA CYS A 170 -15.21 -8.28 -8.40
C CYS A 170 -14.68 -6.84 -8.38
N PRO A 171 -15.53 -5.81 -8.53
CA PRO A 171 -15.07 -4.43 -8.50
C PRO A 171 -14.64 -3.96 -7.10
N MET A 172 -15.17 -4.58 -6.04
CA MET A 172 -15.06 -4.06 -4.66
C MET A 172 -14.14 -4.89 -3.76
N HIS A 173 -13.86 -6.14 -4.11
CA HIS A 173 -13.15 -7.08 -3.24
C HIS A 173 -12.08 -7.86 -3.99
N TRP A 174 -10.82 -7.53 -3.73
CA TRP A 174 -9.71 -8.23 -4.35
C TRP A 174 -8.40 -8.01 -3.61
N ILE A 175 -7.42 -8.85 -3.96
CA ILE A 175 -6.02 -8.65 -3.64
C ILE A 175 -5.26 -8.58 -4.97
N ILE A 176 -4.57 -7.48 -5.21
CA ILE A 176 -3.72 -7.30 -6.39
C ILE A 176 -2.31 -6.98 -5.91
N TRP A 177 -1.33 -7.57 -6.57
CA TRP A 177 0.06 -7.23 -6.41
C TRP A 177 0.48 -6.27 -7.52
N TRP A 178 1.12 -5.17 -7.13
CA TRP A 178 1.74 -4.22 -8.04
C TRP A 178 3.24 -4.26 -7.87
N GLY A 179 3.96 -4.21 -8.99
CA GLY A 179 5.40 -4.35 -9.03
C GLY A 179 6.06 -3.19 -9.76
N VAL A 180 7.34 -2.96 -9.47
CA VAL A 180 8.25 -2.19 -10.32
C VAL A 180 9.24 -3.17 -10.93
N PHE A 181 9.36 -3.11 -12.24
CA PHE A 181 10.18 -4.02 -13.03
C PHE A 181 11.32 -3.26 -13.70
N LEU A 182 12.47 -3.92 -13.79
CA LEU A 182 13.63 -3.49 -14.55
C LEU A 182 13.87 -4.52 -15.65
N PRO A 183 13.93 -4.12 -16.94
CA PRO A 183 14.25 -5.04 -18.02
C PRO A 183 15.58 -5.76 -17.76
N GLU A 184 15.56 -7.09 -17.88
CA GLU A 184 16.73 -7.93 -17.68
C GLU A 184 16.56 -9.20 -18.53
N PRO A 185 16.94 -9.16 -19.82
CA PRO A 185 16.81 -10.30 -20.73
C PRO A 185 17.48 -11.55 -20.16
N GLY A 186 16.83 -12.70 -20.26
CA GLY A 186 17.31 -13.94 -19.64
C GLY A 186 17.04 -14.06 -18.12
N HIS A 187 16.42 -13.06 -17.46
CA HIS A 187 16.08 -13.17 -16.04
C HIS A 187 15.06 -14.29 -15.83
N LYS A 188 15.37 -15.19 -14.90
CA LYS A 188 14.57 -16.37 -14.58
C LYS A 188 13.97 -16.31 -13.19
N GLN A 189 12.84 -16.97 -13.02
CA GLN A 189 12.16 -17.19 -11.74
C GLN A 189 11.90 -18.69 -11.61
N GLY A 190 12.88 -19.39 -11.04
CA GLY A 190 12.97 -20.85 -11.15
C GLY A 190 13.38 -21.24 -12.57
N GLU A 191 12.62 -22.14 -13.20
CA GLU A 191 12.90 -22.60 -14.57
C GLU A 191 12.31 -21.68 -15.65
N VAL A 192 11.44 -20.73 -15.29
CA VAL A 192 10.73 -19.86 -16.22
C VAL A 192 11.50 -18.58 -16.45
N GLU A 193 11.76 -18.25 -17.73
CA GLU A 193 12.30 -16.94 -18.12
C GLU A 193 11.18 -15.89 -18.14
N VAL A 194 11.36 -14.82 -17.38
CA VAL A 194 10.42 -13.68 -17.29
C VAL A 194 10.95 -12.43 -18.01
N GLY A 195 12.25 -12.35 -18.29
CA GLY A 195 12.88 -11.25 -19.05
C GLY A 195 12.94 -9.89 -18.36
N GLU A 196 12.48 -9.79 -17.10
CA GLU A 196 12.50 -8.59 -16.29
C GLU A 196 12.55 -8.93 -14.80
N ARG A 197 13.29 -8.13 -14.02
CA ARG A 197 13.41 -8.30 -12.58
C ARG A 197 12.42 -7.42 -11.84
N LEU A 198 11.67 -8.02 -10.92
CA LEU A 198 10.86 -7.29 -9.95
C LEU A 198 11.79 -6.70 -8.87
N VAL A 199 11.77 -5.39 -8.68
CA VAL A 199 12.66 -4.67 -7.75
C VAL A 199 11.92 -3.96 -6.61
N ALA A 200 10.61 -3.82 -6.71
CA ALA A 200 9.75 -3.33 -5.65
C ALA A 200 8.33 -3.87 -5.84
N PHE A 201 7.57 -4.02 -4.76
CA PHE A 201 6.18 -4.43 -4.85
C PHE A 201 5.30 -3.80 -3.78
N VAL A 202 4.00 -3.87 -4.00
CA VAL A 202 2.98 -3.68 -2.98
C VAL A 202 1.87 -4.71 -3.13
N LYS A 203 1.48 -5.31 -2.00
CA LYS A 203 0.26 -6.10 -1.86
C LYS A 203 -0.88 -5.19 -1.47
N MET A 204 -1.82 -4.98 -2.37
CA MET A 204 -2.96 -4.10 -2.19
C MET A 204 -4.24 -4.92 -2.01
N TRP A 205 -5.00 -4.62 -0.97
CA TRP A 205 -6.31 -5.21 -0.74
C TRP A 205 -7.36 -4.14 -1.00
N ARG A 206 -8.40 -4.46 -1.77
CA ARG A 206 -9.59 -3.63 -1.85
C ARG A 206 -10.72 -4.25 -1.05
N MET A 207 -11.36 -3.44 -0.22
CA MET A 207 -12.60 -3.76 0.47
C MET A 207 -13.53 -2.56 0.43
N GLY A 208 -14.60 -2.69 -0.36
CA GLY A 208 -15.51 -1.59 -0.61
C GLY A 208 -14.77 -0.36 -1.16
N ASP A 209 -14.91 0.74 -0.44
CA ASP A 209 -14.32 2.04 -0.77
C ASP A 209 -12.83 2.18 -0.43
N ILE A 210 -12.22 1.18 0.23
CA ILE A 210 -10.84 1.26 0.73
C ILE A 210 -9.92 0.38 -0.12
N GLY A 211 -8.89 0.99 -0.70
CA GLY A 211 -7.69 0.30 -1.16
C GLY A 211 -6.57 0.39 -0.13
N HIS A 212 -6.19 -0.72 0.50
CA HIS A 212 -5.20 -0.77 1.56
C HIS A 212 -3.88 -1.37 1.07
N TYR A 213 -2.79 -0.60 1.20
CA TYR A 213 -1.43 -1.11 1.06
C TYR A 213 -1.06 -1.94 2.29
N THR A 214 -1.24 -3.25 2.18
CA THR A 214 -0.97 -4.18 3.29
C THR A 214 0.51 -4.46 3.46
N GLU A 215 1.27 -4.41 2.37
CA GLU A 215 2.70 -4.62 2.37
C GLU A 215 3.30 -3.85 1.19
N ILE A 216 4.32 -3.03 1.42
CA ILE A 216 5.00 -2.25 0.38
C ILE A 216 6.50 -2.28 0.65
N MET A 217 7.28 -2.77 -0.31
CA MET A 217 8.72 -2.97 -0.17
C MET A 217 9.47 -2.71 -1.47
N GLY A 218 10.73 -2.31 -1.33
CA GLY A 218 11.68 -2.20 -2.43
C GLY A 218 12.99 -2.88 -2.07
N HIS A 219 13.64 -3.45 -3.07
CA HIS A 219 14.96 -4.04 -2.95
C HIS A 219 15.97 -2.96 -2.57
N LYS A 220 16.83 -3.24 -1.59
CA LYS A 220 17.82 -2.29 -1.04
C LYS A 220 18.56 -1.51 -2.13
N ASP A 221 19.04 -2.22 -3.14
CA ASP A 221 19.93 -1.68 -4.18
C ASP A 221 19.21 -0.82 -5.22
N HIS A 222 17.87 -0.76 -5.18
CA HIS A 222 17.06 0.03 -6.10
C HIS A 222 16.31 1.18 -5.41
N LEU A 223 16.40 1.29 -4.07
CA LEU A 223 15.66 2.31 -3.30
C LEU A 223 16.06 3.75 -3.66
N ASP A 224 17.32 3.97 -4.04
CA ASP A 224 17.85 5.28 -4.41
C ASP A 224 17.44 5.72 -5.83
N GLN A 225 16.96 4.78 -6.66
CA GLN A 225 16.46 5.04 -8.00
C GLN A 225 15.04 5.61 -8.04
N GLY A 226 14.31 5.56 -6.92
CA GLY A 226 12.97 6.13 -6.82
C GLY A 226 11.83 5.14 -7.07
N VAL A 227 12.13 3.83 -7.08
CA VAL A 227 11.16 2.75 -7.34
C VAL A 227 9.92 2.81 -6.43
N MET A 228 10.09 3.19 -5.16
CA MET A 228 8.97 3.33 -4.23
C MET A 228 8.03 4.47 -4.58
N GLN A 229 8.56 5.59 -5.11
CA GLN A 229 7.74 6.72 -5.54
C GLN A 229 7.03 6.42 -6.86
N LEU A 230 7.73 5.73 -7.78
CA LEU A 230 7.16 5.28 -9.05
C LEU A 230 5.98 4.34 -8.81
N LEU A 231 6.17 3.31 -7.99
CA LEU A 231 5.12 2.35 -7.63
C LEU A 231 3.87 3.02 -7.06
N HIS A 232 4.08 3.89 -6.06
CA HIS A 232 3.00 4.61 -5.40
C HIS A 232 2.23 5.52 -6.37
N ARG A 233 2.94 6.25 -7.24
CA ARG A 233 2.31 7.11 -8.25
C ARG A 233 1.50 6.31 -9.25
N ALA A 234 2.05 5.22 -9.79
CA ALA A 234 1.37 4.39 -10.77
C ALA A 234 0.02 3.86 -10.23
N ILE A 235 0.02 3.33 -9.01
CA ILE A 235 -1.21 2.81 -8.39
C ILE A 235 -2.22 3.93 -8.13
N THR A 236 -1.76 5.07 -7.63
CA THR A 236 -2.65 6.20 -7.34
C THR A 236 -3.28 6.74 -8.64
N GLN A 237 -2.49 6.83 -9.72
CA GLN A 237 -2.99 7.25 -11.02
C GLN A 237 -3.96 6.23 -11.62
N ALA A 238 -3.67 4.93 -11.53
CA ALA A 238 -4.58 3.88 -11.97
C ALA A 238 -5.93 3.91 -11.21
N ALA A 239 -5.89 4.20 -9.91
CA ALA A 239 -7.09 4.36 -9.10
C ALA A 239 -7.90 5.62 -9.47
N ILE A 240 -7.24 6.77 -9.66
CA ILE A 240 -7.88 8.01 -10.09
C ILE A 240 -8.50 7.85 -11.49
N ALA A 241 -7.77 7.25 -12.42
CA ALA A 241 -8.22 7.04 -13.79
C ALA A 241 -9.29 5.95 -13.93
N GLY A 242 -9.46 5.10 -12.91
CA GLY A 242 -10.36 3.95 -13.00
C GLY A 242 -9.97 3.00 -14.14
N GLU A 243 -8.66 2.74 -14.30
CA GLU A 243 -8.03 2.04 -15.43
C GLU A 243 -8.66 0.66 -15.71
N ALA A 244 -9.13 0.00 -14.66
CA ALA A 244 -9.96 -1.21 -14.75
C ALA A 244 -11.20 -1.05 -13.89
N GLU A 245 -12.25 -1.85 -14.17
CA GLU A 245 -13.45 -1.90 -13.35
C GLU A 245 -13.14 -2.15 -11.87
N ALA A 246 -12.17 -3.04 -11.60
CA ALA A 246 -11.62 -3.32 -10.28
C ALA A 246 -11.02 -2.11 -9.55
N MET A 247 -10.64 -1.04 -10.25
CA MET A 247 -10.04 0.17 -9.67
C MET A 247 -11.04 1.32 -9.49
N ARG A 248 -12.22 1.26 -10.12
CA ARG A 248 -13.21 2.34 -10.11
C ARG A 248 -13.97 2.45 -8.80
N GLY A 249 -14.33 3.66 -8.40
CA GLY A 249 -15.19 3.92 -7.24
C GLY A 249 -14.54 3.72 -5.88
N MET A 250 -13.21 3.57 -5.82
CA MET A 250 -12.48 3.58 -4.56
C MET A 250 -12.47 5.01 -4.00
N ARG A 251 -12.77 5.19 -2.71
CA ARG A 251 -12.73 6.50 -2.06
C ARG A 251 -11.36 6.82 -1.51
N VAL A 252 -10.70 5.85 -0.88
CA VAL A 252 -9.42 6.09 -0.20
C VAL A 252 -8.37 5.04 -0.53
N LEU A 253 -7.13 5.51 -0.71
CA LEU A 253 -5.94 4.67 -0.57
C LEU A 253 -5.40 4.80 0.86
N LEU A 254 -5.40 3.71 1.61
CA LEU A 254 -4.90 3.65 2.99
C LEU A 254 -3.51 3.04 3.04
N TYR A 255 -2.60 3.64 3.80
CA TYR A 255 -1.34 3.02 4.15
C TYR A 255 -0.96 3.24 5.62
N GLY A 256 -1.33 2.28 6.46
CA GLY A 256 -1.01 2.26 7.88
C GLY A 256 -1.44 3.51 8.65
N ALA A 257 -0.84 3.71 9.82
CA ALA A 257 -1.15 4.84 10.69
C ALA A 257 -0.12 5.97 10.63
N LEU A 258 -0.51 7.14 11.12
CA LEU A 258 0.33 8.30 11.35
C LEU A 258 1.47 7.95 12.32
N GLU A 259 1.18 7.15 13.34
CA GLU A 259 2.09 6.77 14.42
C GLU A 259 3.07 5.66 14.05
N HIS A 260 2.83 4.96 12.93
CA HIS A 260 3.70 3.87 12.48
C HIS A 260 5.05 4.34 11.94
N GLY A 261 6.07 3.52 12.18
CA GLY A 261 7.41 3.65 11.61
C GLY A 261 8.21 4.86 12.11
N ARG A 262 9.42 4.99 11.56
CA ARG A 262 10.40 6.05 11.86
C ARG A 262 10.07 7.36 11.12
N PRO A 263 10.72 8.50 11.45
CA PRO A 263 10.48 9.78 10.77
C PRO A 263 10.61 9.74 9.25
N GLY A 264 11.48 8.86 8.71
CA GLY A 264 11.60 8.63 7.28
C GLY A 264 10.31 8.13 6.63
N LEU A 265 9.57 7.23 7.29
CA LEU A 265 8.28 6.74 6.79
C LEU A 265 7.23 7.85 6.77
N LEU A 266 7.17 8.66 7.84
CA LEU A 266 6.26 9.82 7.89
C LEU A 266 6.57 10.81 6.77
N THR A 267 7.86 11.08 6.53
CA THR A 267 8.31 11.95 5.43
C THR A 267 7.90 11.37 4.08
N TRP A 268 8.08 10.07 3.87
CA TRP A 268 7.64 9.39 2.65
C TRP A 268 6.13 9.52 2.45
N LYS A 269 5.31 9.24 3.48
CA LYS A 269 3.85 9.38 3.44
C LYS A 269 3.43 10.82 3.09
N LYS A 270 4.00 11.80 3.78
CA LYS A 270 3.76 13.23 3.51
C LYS A 270 4.00 13.56 2.05
N ARG A 271 5.19 13.19 1.54
CA ARG A 271 5.62 13.47 0.15
C ARG A 271 4.83 12.70 -0.90
N GLY A 272 4.27 11.54 -0.54
CA GLY A 272 3.44 10.71 -1.40
C GLY A 272 1.97 11.13 -1.47
N GLY A 273 1.55 12.18 -0.75
CA GLY A 273 0.16 12.66 -0.81
C GLY A 273 -0.71 12.19 0.35
N PHE A 274 -0.27 11.23 1.17
CA PHE A 274 -1.04 10.76 2.32
C PHE A 274 -1.25 11.86 3.36
N ARG A 275 -2.43 11.88 3.97
CA ARG A 275 -2.86 12.79 5.04
C ARG A 275 -3.53 11.99 6.16
N PRO A 276 -3.45 12.46 7.41
CA PRO A 276 -4.26 11.90 8.48
C PRO A 276 -5.74 12.20 8.21
N ALA A 277 -6.63 11.24 8.46
CA ALA A 277 -8.07 11.41 8.38
C ALA A 277 -8.77 10.50 9.40
N ARG A 278 -10.00 10.82 9.78
CA ARG A 278 -10.91 9.88 10.45
C ARG A 278 -11.74 9.18 9.40
N LEU A 279 -11.69 7.84 9.37
CA LEU A 279 -12.57 7.05 8.51
C LEU A 279 -13.81 6.65 9.32
N VAL A 280 -14.98 7.03 8.84
CA VAL A 280 -16.26 6.76 9.49
C VAL A 280 -17.05 5.80 8.61
N GLY A 281 -17.46 4.66 9.16
CA GLY A 281 -18.29 3.72 8.43
C GLY A 281 -19.64 4.34 8.09
N ALA A 282 -20.16 4.10 6.88
CA ALA A 282 -21.58 4.26 6.62
C ALA A 282 -22.35 3.25 7.49
N ASP A 283 -23.43 3.71 8.14
CA ASP A 283 -24.36 2.87 8.89
C ASP A 283 -25.13 1.90 7.97
#